data_AF-A0A7G8H2B7-F1
#
_entry.id   AF-A0A7G8H2B7-F1
#
_cell.length_a   1.000
_cell.length_b   1.000
_cell.length_c   1.000
_cell.angle_alpha   90.00
_cell.angle_beta   90.00
_cell.angle_gamma   90.00
#
_symmetry.space_group_name_H-M   'P 1'
#
loop_
_entity.id
_entity.type
_entity.pdbx_description
1 polymer ?
#
loop_
_entity_poly.entity_id
_entity_poly.type
_entity_poly.pdbx_seq_one_letter_code
_entity_poly.pdbx_strand_id
1 'polypeptide(L)'
;MPLSAKAGDAANKHSLDKTCLKRQNRQIQDNLHLVRPIARHYAQQTGLESDDLLQVGCLGLIKAYNRYEAQRGAPFPSFAKPHIRGAILHSLAIEQVWSDSQGPSRSGPRR
;
A
#
# COMPACT_ATOMS: atom_id res chain seq x y z
N MET A 1 4.59 -49.93 -6.30
CA MET A 1 3.55 -48.87 -6.28
C MET A 1 2.22 -49.57 -6.00
N PRO A 2 1.40 -49.17 -5.00
CA PRO A 2 1.06 -47.80 -4.58
C PRO A 2 1.32 -47.47 -3.08
N LEU A 3 1.07 -46.19 -2.76
CA LEU A 3 1.31 -45.47 -1.52
C LEU A 3 0.27 -45.76 -0.42
N SER A 4 0.61 -45.56 0.87
CA SER A 4 -0.16 -44.67 1.79
C SER A 4 0.41 -44.59 3.22
N ALA A 5 0.71 -43.35 3.60
CA ALA A 5 0.45 -42.66 4.88
C ALA A 5 0.91 -43.24 6.24
N LYS A 6 1.72 -42.43 6.93
CA LYS A 6 1.43 -41.68 8.17
C LYS A 6 2.77 -41.15 8.71
N ALA A 7 2.88 -40.14 9.55
CA ALA A 7 2.07 -39.03 10.03
C ALA A 7 3.04 -38.24 10.93
N GLY A 8 2.82 -36.93 11.06
CA GLY A 8 3.37 -36.16 12.18
C GLY A 8 4.46 -35.17 11.80
N ASP A 9 4.03 -34.00 11.31
CA ASP A 9 4.70 -32.70 11.54
C ASP A 9 3.66 -31.58 11.35
N ALA A 10 2.57 -31.67 12.10
CA ALA A 10 1.53 -30.63 12.15
C ALA A 10 1.57 -29.82 13.45
N ALA A 11 2.69 -29.85 14.17
CA ALA A 11 2.86 -29.14 15.43
C ALA A 11 3.87 -27.99 15.24
N ASN A 12 3.36 -26.80 14.89
CA ASN A 12 3.87 -25.45 15.24
C ASN A 12 3.59 -24.43 14.11
N LYS A 13 2.32 -24.17 13.80
CA LYS A 13 1.95 -23.12 12.83
C LYS A 13 1.69 -21.74 13.47
N HIS A 14 1.61 -21.66 14.81
CA HIS A 14 1.19 -20.45 15.52
C HIS A 14 2.35 -19.62 16.12
N SER A 15 3.51 -20.23 16.43
CA SER A 15 4.66 -19.49 16.96
C SER A 15 5.57 -18.89 15.87
N LEU A 16 5.51 -19.43 14.64
CA LEU A 16 6.24 -18.92 13.46
C LEU A 16 5.62 -17.63 12.90
N ASP A 17 4.38 -17.33 13.26
CA ASP A 17 3.62 -16.18 12.79
C ASP A 17 4.12 -14.86 13.42
N LYS A 18 4.30 -14.85 14.75
CA LYS A 18 4.78 -13.64 15.47
C LYS A 18 6.20 -13.21 15.07
N THR A 19 7.09 -14.14 14.79
CA THR A 19 8.47 -13.83 14.39
C THR A 19 8.53 -13.32 12.95
N CYS A 20 7.73 -13.88 12.04
CA CYS A 20 7.65 -13.40 10.65
C CYS A 20 7.02 -11.99 10.59
N LEU A 21 5.95 -11.76 11.35
CA LEU A 21 5.29 -10.44 11.48
C LEU A 21 6.25 -9.39 12.06
N LYS A 22 7.01 -9.73 13.11
CA LYS A 22 8.03 -8.81 13.65
C LYS A 22 9.09 -8.44 12.62
N ARG A 23 9.55 -9.41 11.83
CA ARG A 23 10.55 -9.18 10.77
C ARG A 23 9.99 -8.30 9.66
N GLN A 24 8.77 -8.58 9.21
CA GLN A 24 8.05 -7.77 8.24
C GLN A 24 7.86 -6.34 8.74
N ASN A 25 7.35 -6.16 9.95
CA ASN A 25 7.14 -4.85 10.55
C ASN A 25 8.44 -4.05 10.65
N ARG A 26 9.55 -4.69 11.04
CA ARG A 26 10.86 -4.04 11.09
C ARG A 26 11.30 -3.57 9.70
N GLN A 27 11.20 -4.43 8.70
CA GLN A 27 11.57 -4.06 7.33
C GLN A 27 10.71 -2.93 6.76
N ILE A 28 9.40 -2.92 7.07
CA ILE A 28 8.50 -1.83 6.69
C ILE A 28 8.94 -0.54 7.40
N GLN A 29 9.17 -0.60 8.72
CA GLN A 29 9.62 0.53 9.54
C GLN A 29 10.92 1.15 9.03
N ASP A 30 11.90 0.32 8.67
CA ASP A 30 13.19 0.76 8.13
C ASP A 30 13.02 1.57 6.83
N ASN A 31 11.95 1.31 6.06
CA ASN A 31 11.68 1.95 4.77
C ASN A 31 10.61 3.05 4.81
N LEU A 32 10.03 3.38 5.98
CA LEU A 32 9.01 4.44 6.12
C LEU A 32 9.52 5.82 5.69
N HIS A 33 10.84 6.05 5.80
CA HIS A 33 11.47 7.30 5.39
C HIS A 33 11.28 7.61 3.89
N LEU A 34 10.98 6.60 3.07
CA LEU A 34 10.70 6.77 1.63
C LEU A 34 9.34 7.41 1.38
N VAL A 35 8.37 7.22 2.27
CA VAL A 35 6.97 7.63 2.05
C VAL A 35 6.81 9.13 2.29
N ARG A 36 7.39 9.65 3.38
CA ARG A 36 7.26 11.05 3.80
C ARG A 36 7.59 12.09 2.72
N PRO A 37 8.72 12.01 1.99
CA PRO A 37 9.02 12.99 0.94
C PRO A 37 8.07 12.89 -0.26
N ILE A 38 7.58 11.69 -0.59
CA ILE A 38 6.63 11.47 -1.70
C ILE A 38 5.26 12.04 -1.33
N ALA A 39 4.75 11.69 -0.14
CA ALA A 39 3.48 12.21 0.36
C ALA A 39 3.49 13.75 0.45
N ARG A 40 4.58 14.34 0.98
CA ARG A 40 4.72 15.79 1.07
C ARG A 40 4.70 16.48 -0.30
N HIS A 41 5.36 15.89 -1.30
CA HIS A 41 5.35 16.43 -2.66
C HIS A 41 3.94 16.50 -3.23
N TYR A 42 3.16 15.42 -3.09
CA TYR A 42 1.77 15.40 -3.58
C TYR A 42 0.82 16.27 -2.77
N ALA A 43 1.03 16.40 -1.45
CA ALA A 43 0.27 17.31 -0.61
C ALA A 43 0.43 18.76 -1.08
N GLN A 44 1.67 19.17 -1.39
CA GLN A 44 1.96 20.50 -1.93
C GLN A 44 1.33 20.75 -3.32
N GLN A 45 1.19 19.72 -4.15
CA GLN A 45 0.61 19.85 -5.49
C GLN A 45 -0.92 19.89 -5.49
N THR A 46 -1.56 19.23 -4.53
CA THR A 46 -3.02 19.03 -4.50
C THR A 46 -3.72 19.89 -3.46
N GLY A 47 -2.97 20.41 -2.48
CA GLY A 47 -3.52 21.15 -1.34
C GLY A 47 -4.15 20.26 -0.27
N LEU A 48 -3.99 18.93 -0.36
CA LEU A 48 -4.49 17.98 0.65
C LEU A 48 -3.52 17.84 1.84
N GLU A 49 -4.08 17.34 2.94
CA GLU A 49 -3.34 17.07 4.17
C GLU A 49 -2.24 16.03 3.94
N SER A 50 -1.01 16.38 4.32
CA SER A 50 0.14 15.49 4.10
C SER A 50 0.07 14.18 4.87
N ASP A 51 -0.58 14.18 6.04
CA ASP A 51 -0.74 12.98 6.87
C ASP A 51 -1.71 11.96 6.27
N ASP A 52 -2.71 12.42 5.50
CA ASP A 52 -3.61 11.51 4.81
C ASP A 52 -2.91 10.80 3.65
N LEU A 53 -2.18 11.57 2.82
CA LEU A 53 -1.34 10.99 1.76
C LEU A 53 -0.21 10.11 2.31
N LEU A 54 0.31 10.43 3.50
CA LEU A 54 1.29 9.60 4.19
C LEU A 54 0.69 8.23 4.55
N GLN A 55 -0.53 8.20 5.09
CA GLN A 55 -1.21 6.95 5.43
C GLN A 55 -1.46 6.08 4.19
N VAL A 56 -1.98 6.69 3.12
CA VAL A 56 -2.17 6.01 1.82
C VAL A 56 -0.84 5.48 1.28
N GLY A 57 0.22 6.29 1.35
CA GLY A 57 1.56 5.90 0.93
C GLY A 57 2.13 4.73 1.75
N CYS A 58 1.89 4.71 3.07
CA CYS A 58 2.26 3.60 3.95
C CYS A 58 1.54 2.30 3.57
N LEU A 59 0.24 2.37 3.24
CA LEU A 59 -0.50 1.21 2.72
C LEU A 59 0.10 0.71 1.39
N GLY A 60 0.51 1.63 0.51
CA GLY A 60 1.24 1.32 -0.71
C GLY A 60 2.56 0.60 -0.46
N LEU A 61 3.33 1.05 0.53
CA LEU A 61 4.60 0.42 0.94
C LEU A 61 4.40 -1.02 1.45
N ILE A 62 3.38 -1.24 2.29
CA ILE A 62 3.06 -2.58 2.82
C ILE A 62 2.68 -3.52 1.66
N LYS A 63 1.83 -3.04 0.73
CA LYS A 63 1.46 -3.80 -0.48
C LYS A 63 2.67 -4.10 -1.37
N ALA A 64 3.61 -3.17 -1.48
CA ALA A 64 4.85 -3.38 -2.22
C ALA A 64 5.71 -4.45 -1.53
N TYR A 65 5.85 -4.40 -0.21
CA TYR A 65 6.58 -5.41 0.56
C TYR A 65 6.02 -6.82 0.33
N ASN A 66 4.70 -6.97 0.35
CA ASN A 66 4.04 -8.26 0.14
C ASN A 66 4.22 -8.82 -1.29
N ARG A 67 4.61 -7.99 -2.26
CA ARG A 67 4.81 -8.39 -3.67
C ARG A 67 6.27 -8.40 -4.09
N TYR A 68 7.17 -7.99 -3.20
CA TYR A 68 8.57 -7.85 -3.51
C TYR A 68 9.28 -9.20 -3.44
N GLU A 69 9.93 -9.56 -4.55
CA GLU A 69 10.72 -10.77 -4.66
C GLU A 69 12.20 -10.40 -4.79
N ALA A 70 12.99 -10.67 -3.74
CA ALA A 70 14.43 -10.35 -3.72
C ALA A 70 15.20 -11.06 -4.85
N GLN A 71 14.70 -12.20 -5.32
CA GLN A 71 15.29 -12.99 -6.41
C GLN A 71 15.26 -12.27 -7.78
N ARG A 72 14.48 -11.19 -7.92
CA ARG A 72 14.40 -10.40 -9.17
C ARG A 72 15.54 -9.39 -9.34
N GLY A 73 16.47 -9.30 -8.38
CA GLY A 73 17.71 -8.52 -8.50
C GLY A 73 17.58 -7.00 -8.32
N ALA A 74 16.37 -6.47 -8.12
CA ALA A 74 16.17 -5.05 -7.84
C ALA A 74 16.13 -4.78 -6.32
N PRO A 75 16.76 -3.71 -5.80
CA PRO A 75 16.69 -3.37 -4.39
C PRO A 75 15.27 -2.89 -4.01
N PHE A 76 14.83 -3.21 -2.80
CA PHE A 76 13.46 -2.92 -2.34
C PHE A 76 13.05 -1.44 -2.50
N PRO A 77 13.86 -0.42 -2.16
CA PRO A 77 13.47 0.99 -2.35
C PRO A 77 13.12 1.35 -3.81
N SER A 78 13.83 0.77 -4.79
CA SER A 78 13.56 0.98 -6.21
C SER A 78 12.22 0.37 -6.63
N PHE A 79 11.84 -0.74 -6.02
CA PHE A 79 10.53 -1.36 -6.21
C PHE A 79 9.41 -0.60 -5.46
N ALA A 80 9.67 -0.15 -4.22
CA ALA A 80 8.66 0.46 -3.36
C ALA A 80 8.21 1.85 -3.84
N LYS A 81 9.14 2.71 -4.30
CA LYS A 81 8.85 4.09 -4.73
C LYS A 81 7.71 4.21 -5.76
N PRO A 82 7.70 3.49 -6.91
CA PRO A 82 6.60 3.59 -7.86
C PRO A 82 5.27 3.07 -7.31
N HIS A 83 5.30 2.06 -6.42
CA HIS A 83 4.10 1.55 -5.77
C HIS A 83 3.49 2.53 -4.76
N ILE A 84 4.32 3.19 -3.94
CA ILE A 84 3.90 4.26 -3.02
C ILE A 84 3.24 5.39 -3.81
N ARG A 85 3.92 5.86 -4.86
CA ARG A 85 3.40 6.90 -5.76
C ARG A 85 2.06 6.49 -6.38
N GLY A 86 1.96 5.27 -6.88
CA GLY A 86 0.72 4.76 -7.48
C GLY A 86 -0.44 4.70 -6.50
N ALA A 87 -0.19 4.32 -5.25
CA ALA A 87 -1.22 4.31 -4.20
C ALA A 87 -1.75 5.72 -3.91
N ILE A 88 -0.86 6.71 -3.78
CA ILE A 88 -1.22 8.11 -3.57
C ILE A 88 -2.03 8.65 -4.75
N LEU A 89 -1.54 8.47 -5.97
CA LEU A 89 -2.24 8.93 -7.18
C LEU A 89 -3.62 8.29 -7.34
N HIS A 90 -3.76 7.00 -7.01
CA HIS A 90 -5.05 6.32 -7.03
C HIS A 90 -6.03 6.95 -6.03
N SER A 91 -5.58 7.24 -4.81
CA SER A 91 -6.43 7.90 -3.80
C SER A 91 -6.88 9.27 -4.26
N LEU A 92 -5.96 10.07 -4.81
CA LEU A 92 -6.27 11.38 -5.39
C LEU A 92 -7.28 11.29 -6.54
N ALA A 93 -7.12 10.29 -7.43
CA ALA A 93 -8.03 10.08 -8.54
C ALA A 93 -9.44 9.70 -8.06
N ILE A 94 -9.56 8.92 -6.98
CA ILE A 94 -10.86 8.65 -6.35
C ILE A 94 -11.46 9.95 -5.81
N GLU A 95 -10.74 10.72 -4.99
CA GLU A 95 -11.26 11.97 -4.41
C GLU A 95 -11.77 12.96 -5.48
N GLN A 96 -11.05 13.10 -6.61
CA GLN A 96 -11.45 13.99 -7.70
C GLN A 96 -12.69 13.50 -8.46
N VAL A 97 -12.82 12.18 -8.67
CA VAL A 97 -13.96 11.58 -9.41
C VAL A 97 -15.31 11.84 -8.72
N TRP A 98 -15.32 11.95 -7.39
CA TRP A 98 -16.56 12.18 -6.63
C TRP A 98 -16.93 13.66 -6.62
N SER A 99 -15.94 14.55 -6.77
CA SER A 99 -16.16 16.00 -6.86
C SER A 99 -16.84 16.39 -8.18
N ASP A 100 -16.51 15.72 -9.29
CA ASP A 100 -17.15 15.96 -10.60
C ASP A 100 -18.57 15.40 -10.71
N SER A 101 -18.91 14.43 -9.85
CA SER A 101 -20.21 13.75 -9.86
C SER A 101 -21.30 14.52 -9.09
N GLN A 102 -20.94 15.54 -8.31
CA GLN A 102 -21.85 16.54 -7.74
C GLN A 102 -22.07 17.69 -8.74
N GLY A 103 -22.54 17.38 -9.94
CA GLY A 103 -22.95 18.41 -10.90
C GLY A 103 -24.07 19.27 -10.29
N PRO A 104 -24.15 20.58 -10.60
CA PRO A 104 -25.18 21.44 -10.03
C PRO A 104 -26.54 20.84 -10.33
N SER A 105 -27.35 20.64 -9.28
CA SER A 105 -28.77 20.30 -9.40
C SER A 105 -29.42 21.29 -10.35
N ARG A 106 -29.54 20.91 -11.63
CA ARG A 106 -30.27 21.67 -12.65
C ARG A 106 -31.76 21.49 -12.38
N SER A 107 -32.24 22.12 -11.31
CA SER A 107 -33.65 22.38 -11.08
C SER A 107 -33.87 23.90 -11.15
N GLY A 108 -34.12 24.38 -12.37
CA GLY A 108 -34.52 25.76 -12.67
C GLY A 108 -35.49 25.75 -13.85
N PRO A 109 -36.56 26.55 -13.82
CA PRO A 109 -37.81 26.24 -14.51
C PRO A 109 -37.68 26.41 -16.02
N ARG A 110 -38.34 25.51 -16.76
CA ARG A 110 -38.62 25.70 -18.17
C ARG A 110 -39.53 26.93 -18.32
N ARG A 111 -39.02 27.95 -19.01
CA ARG A 111 -39.82 28.97 -19.69
C ARG A 111 -39.39 29.01 -21.13
#